data_AF-A0A2G0Z884-F1
#
_entry.id   AF-A0A2G0Z884-F1
#
_cell.length_a   1.000
_cell.length_b   1.000
_cell.length_c   1.000
_cell.angle_alpha   90.00
_cell.angle_beta   90.00
_cell.angle_gamma   90.00
#
_symmetry.space_group_name_H-M   'P 1'
#
loop_
_entity.id
_entity.type
_entity.pdbx_description
1 polymer ?
#
loop_
_entity_poly.entity_id
_entity_poly.type
_entity_poly.pdbx_seq_one_letter_code
_entity_poly.pdbx_strand_id
1 'polypeptide(L)'
;MTIAPVQEAGVVVLSQPFFAKSNIATKSGSLRAQYLPSWVIARLEGIEAARGALHHVAPVGKMEDYIERMLRNVTPYLNEVH
;
A
#
# COMPACT_ATOMS: atom_id res chain seq x y z
N MET A 1 -24.55 11.10 11.16
CA MET A 1 -23.68 11.13 9.97
C MET A 1 -22.48 11.99 10.34
N THR A 2 -21.38 11.38 10.76
CA THR A 2 -20.20 12.11 11.23
C THR A 2 -19.31 12.39 10.03
N ILE A 3 -19.19 13.66 9.66
CA ILE A 3 -18.17 14.13 8.73
C ILE A 3 -16.79 13.81 9.33
N ALA A 4 -15.92 13.19 8.53
CA ALA A 4 -14.57 12.87 8.97
C ALA A 4 -13.81 14.20 9.13
N PRO A 5 -13.20 14.50 10.30
CA PRO A 5 -12.64 15.81 10.63
C PRO A 5 -11.55 16.32 9.66
N VAL A 6 -11.00 15.42 8.84
CA VAL A 6 -10.03 15.75 7.79
C VAL A 6 -10.66 16.52 6.62
N GLN A 7 -11.90 16.20 6.23
CA GLN A 7 -12.53 16.87 5.08
C GLN A 7 -12.95 18.31 5.40
N GLU A 8 -13.28 18.58 6.67
CA GLU A 8 -13.58 19.94 7.14
C GLU A 8 -12.36 20.87 7.13
N ALA A 9 -11.15 20.32 7.17
CA ALA A 9 -9.90 21.08 7.06
C ALA A 9 -9.53 21.46 5.61
N GLY A 10 -10.42 21.25 4.64
CA GLY A 10 -10.15 21.52 3.22
C GLY A 10 -9.18 20.51 2.58
N VAL A 11 -8.95 19.37 3.24
CA VAL A 11 -8.03 18.33 2.77
C VAL A 11 -8.76 17.37 1.83
N VAL A 12 -8.19 17.16 0.64
CA VAL A 12 -8.68 16.18 -0.32
C VAL A 12 -8.36 14.77 0.19
N VAL A 13 -9.40 14.02 0.58
CA VAL A 13 -9.27 12.61 0.96
C VAL A 13 -9.43 11.73 -0.27
N LEU A 14 -8.37 11.05 -0.66
CA LEU A 14 -8.41 10.08 -1.74
C LEU A 14 -9.08 8.78 -1.27
N SER A 15 -10.11 8.33 -2.00
CA SER A 15 -10.80 7.05 -1.73
C SER A 15 -10.02 5.87 -2.31
N GLN A 16 -8.76 5.70 -1.90
CA GLN A 16 -7.88 4.65 -2.39
C GLN A 16 -7.13 3.92 -1.26
N PRO A 17 -6.74 2.65 -1.46
CA PRO A 17 -6.13 1.84 -0.41
C PRO A 17 -4.72 2.29 -0.02
N PHE A 18 -4.00 2.87 -0.97
CA PHE A 18 -2.62 3.30 -0.83
C PHE A 18 -2.33 4.43 -1.82
N PHE A 19 -1.54 5.40 -1.39
CA PHE A 19 -1.05 6.49 -2.21
C PHE A 19 0.40 6.72 -1.87
N ALA A 20 1.25 6.92 -2.87
CA ALA A 20 2.61 7.37 -2.65
C ALA A 20 2.96 8.46 -3.66
N LYS A 21 3.85 9.36 -3.27
CA LYS A 21 4.43 10.39 -4.11
C LYS A 21 5.85 10.64 -3.66
N SER A 22 6.81 10.42 -4.56
CA SER A 22 8.24 10.48 -4.20
C SER A 22 8.50 9.66 -2.93
N ASN A 23 9.05 10.24 -1.86
CA ASN A 23 9.43 9.53 -0.63
C ASN A 23 8.32 9.45 0.43
N ILE A 24 7.10 9.89 0.12
CA ILE A 24 5.98 9.90 1.07
C ILE A 24 4.94 8.88 0.62
N ALA A 25 4.49 8.02 1.54
CA ALA A 25 3.46 7.03 1.29
C ALA A 25 2.44 6.96 2.43
N THR A 26 1.17 6.79 2.07
CA THR A 26 0.03 6.72 2.99
C THR A 26 -0.82 5.50 2.66
N LYS A 27 -1.20 4.74 3.70
CA LYS A 27 -2.13 3.61 3.61
C LYS A 27 -3.41 3.89 4.40
N SER A 28 -4.55 3.38 3.93
CA SER A 28 -5.83 3.52 4.63
C SER A 28 -6.18 2.26 5.44
N GLY A 29 -6.56 2.43 6.71
CA GLY A 29 -7.06 1.36 7.57
C GLY A 29 -5.98 0.43 8.17
N SER A 30 -6.29 -0.22 9.29
CA SER A 30 -5.39 -1.14 10.00
C SER A 30 -5.14 -2.44 9.21
N LEU A 31 -6.17 -2.98 8.58
CA LEU A 31 -6.14 -4.20 7.75
C LEU A 31 -5.21 -4.09 6.52
N ARG A 32 -4.76 -2.88 6.17
CA ARG A 32 -3.84 -2.62 5.06
C ARG A 32 -2.44 -2.17 5.52
N ALA A 33 -2.09 -2.44 6.79
CA ALA A 33 -0.77 -2.07 7.34
C ALA A 33 0.41 -2.56 6.48
N GLN A 34 0.23 -3.68 5.79
CA GLN A 34 1.25 -4.36 5.00
C GLN A 34 1.60 -3.63 3.69
N TYR A 35 0.77 -2.69 3.24
CA TYR A 35 1.00 -1.97 1.99
C TYR A 35 2.24 -1.08 2.06
N LEU A 36 2.47 -0.47 3.23
CA LEU A 36 3.63 0.40 3.44
C LEU A 36 4.97 -0.37 3.40
N PRO A 37 5.21 -1.41 4.22
CA PRO A 37 6.45 -2.18 4.13
C PRO A 37 6.62 -2.85 2.76
N SER A 38 5.53 -3.27 2.11
CA SER A 38 5.61 -3.88 0.78
C SER A 38 6.04 -2.89 -0.30
N TRP A 39 5.55 -1.65 -0.25
CA TRP A 39 6.02 -0.60 -1.14
C TRP A 39 7.49 -0.25 -0.87
N VAL A 40 7.91 -0.21 0.40
CA VAL A 40 9.32 0.02 0.77
C VAL A 40 10.22 -1.09 0.21
N ILE A 41 9.87 -2.36 0.44
CA ILE A 41 10.66 -3.50 -0.06
C ILE A 41 10.64 -3.53 -1.59
N ALA A 42 9.49 -3.32 -2.22
CA ALA A 42 9.39 -3.32 -3.68
C ALA A 42 10.21 -2.19 -4.32
N ARG A 43 10.32 -1.04 -3.65
CA ARG A 43 11.12 0.09 -4.12
C ARG A 43 12.63 -0.12 -3.93
N LEU A 44 13.05 -0.76 -2.84
CA LEU A 44 14.46 -0.94 -2.50
C LEU A 44 15.07 -2.20 -3.12
N GLU A 45 14.32 -3.30 -3.10
CA GLU A 45 14.79 -4.66 -3.42
C GLU A 45 14.02 -5.30 -4.59
N GLY A 46 13.01 -4.60 -5.12
CA GLY A 46 12.20 -5.08 -6.25
C GLY A 46 10.99 -5.92 -5.86
N ILE A 47 10.14 -6.20 -6.86
CA ILE A 47 8.83 -6.84 -6.67
C ILE A 47 8.95 -8.27 -6.14
N GLU A 48 9.95 -9.04 -6.58
CA GLU A 48 10.13 -10.43 -6.15
C GLU A 48 10.54 -10.52 -4.67
N ALA A 49 11.38 -9.61 -4.19
CA ALA A 49 11.70 -9.50 -2.77
C ALA A 49 10.46 -9.14 -1.95
N ALA A 50 9.63 -8.22 -2.45
CA ALA A 50 8.37 -7.86 -1.79
C ALA A 50 7.41 -9.05 -1.74
N ARG A 51 7.28 -9.81 -2.84
CA ARG A 51 6.48 -11.04 -2.91
C ARG A 51 6.96 -12.05 -1.87
N GLY A 52 8.26 -12.33 -1.82
CA GLY A 52 8.89 -13.22 -0.84
C GLY A 52 8.62 -12.80 0.61
N ALA A 53 8.82 -11.53 0.93
CA ALA A 53 8.52 -11.00 2.25
C ALA A 53 7.04 -11.19 2.62
N LEU A 54 6.14 -11.02 1.65
CA LEU A 54 4.71 -11.14 1.87
C LEU A 54 4.19 -12.56 2.01
N HIS A 55 4.87 -13.53 1.40
CA HIS A 55 4.58 -14.94 1.63
C HIS A 55 4.66 -15.31 3.11
N HIS A 56 5.49 -14.63 3.90
CA HIS A 56 5.60 -14.86 5.34
C HIS A 56 4.49 -14.21 6.18
N VAL A 57 3.73 -13.26 5.61
CA VAL A 57 2.74 -12.47 6.37
C VAL A 57 1.32 -12.60 5.83
N ALA A 58 1.14 -13.32 4.72
CA ALA A 58 -0.17 -13.51 4.12
C ALA A 58 -1.04 -14.50 4.94
N PRO A 59 -2.36 -14.33 4.97
CA PRO A 59 -3.26 -15.29 5.61
C PRO A 59 -3.20 -16.65 4.90
N VAL A 60 -3.07 -17.72 5.68
CA VAL A 60 -3.06 -19.10 5.16
C VAL A 60 -4.33 -19.35 4.34
N GLY A 61 -4.17 -19.89 3.13
CA GLY A 61 -5.29 -20.23 2.23
C GLY A 61 -5.85 -19.07 1.37
N LYS A 62 -5.33 -17.84 1.51
CA LYS A 62 -5.69 -16.70 0.62
C LYS A 62 -4.47 -15.90 0.15
N MET A 63 -3.32 -16.56 0.08
CA MET A 63 -2.02 -15.90 -0.06
C MET A 63 -1.85 -15.19 -1.41
N GLU A 64 -2.15 -15.86 -2.52
CA GLU A 64 -1.94 -15.33 -3.87
C GLU A 64 -2.84 -14.11 -4.12
N ASP A 65 -4.15 -14.22 -3.90
CA ASP A 65 -5.10 -13.11 -4.00
C ASP A 65 -4.72 -11.91 -3.12
N TYR A 66 -4.17 -12.18 -1.93
CA TYR A 66 -3.73 -11.14 -1.00
C TYR A 66 -2.53 -10.37 -1.55
N ILE A 67 -1.53 -11.11 -2.04
CA ILE A 67 -0.29 -10.55 -2.62
C ILE A 67 -0.62 -9.80 -3.91
N GLU A 68 -1.39 -10.39 -4.82
CA GLU A 68 -1.77 -9.77 -6.09
C GLU A 68 -2.54 -8.47 -5.89
N ARG A 69 -3.55 -8.47 -5.01
CA ARG A 69 -4.32 -7.26 -4.72
C ARG A 69 -3.42 -6.14 -4.21
N MET A 70 -2.41 -6.48 -3.42
CA MET A 70 -1.53 -5.47 -2.88
C MET A 70 -0.52 -4.98 -3.91
N LEU A 71 0.14 -5.87 -4.66
CA LEU A 71 1.03 -5.51 -5.75
C LEU A 71 0.30 -4.59 -6.74
N ARG A 72 -0.93 -4.93 -7.14
CA ARG A 72 -1.77 -4.07 -8.00
C ARG A 72 -1.91 -2.64 -7.47
N ASN A 73 -1.95 -2.45 -6.15
CA ASN A 73 -2.12 -1.14 -5.53
C ASN A 73 -0.80 -0.40 -5.28
N VAL A 74 0.35 -1.09 -5.18
CA VAL A 74 1.65 -0.45 -4.91
C VAL A 74 2.50 -0.24 -6.17
N THR A 75 2.40 -1.15 -7.15
CA THR A 75 3.18 -1.11 -8.39
C THR A 75 3.08 0.21 -9.17
N PRO A 76 1.91 0.89 -9.26
CA PRO A 76 1.83 2.18 -9.95
C PRO A 76 2.78 3.25 -9.38
N TYR A 77 3.17 3.13 -8.12
CA TYR A 77 4.02 4.09 -7.41
C TYR A 77 5.50 3.70 -7.37
N LEU A 78 5.90 2.63 -8.07
CA LEU A 78 7.30 2.19 -8.13
C LEU A 78 8.09 2.89 -9.24
N ASN A 79 7.41 3.47 -10.23
CA ASN A 79 8.05 4.16 -11.35
C ASN A 79 8.29 5.66 -11.11
N GLU A 80 7.88 6.19 -9.95
CA GLU A 80 8.07 7.61 -9.59
C GLU A 80 9.46 7.91 -9.00
N VAL A 81 10.38 6.95 -9.05
CA VAL A 81 11.75 7.13 -8.54
C VAL A 81 12.58 7.87 -9.59
N HIS A 82 12.89 9.14 -9.32
CA HIS A 82 14.00 9.90 -9.89
C HIS A 82 14.91 10.35 -8.75
#